data_AF-A0A8T3QQR2-F1
#
_entry.id   AF-A0A8T3QQR2-F1
#
_cell.length_a   1.000
_cell.length_b   1.000
_cell.length_c   1.000
_cell.angle_alpha   90.00
_cell.angle_beta   90.00
_cell.angle_gamma   90.00
#
_symmetry.space_group_name_H-M   'P 1'
#
loop_
_entity.id
_entity.type
_entity.pdbx_description
1 polymer ?
#
loop_
_entity_poly.entity_id
_entity_poly.type
_entity_poly.pdbx_seq_one_letter_code
_entity_poly.pdbx_strand_id
1 'polypeptide(L)'
;MGELVRPTHDDPVAAAASESIGGPVGEHAAPHPWWTPLRVVLALTSLVFLAGMLQKTPCVQAEWTGDKVRYASLCYSDVPYLYSGRGFAERIVPFSDTDDRYRTMEYPVGIGYFAYGAAVLTQALSGWPDVEARAALPADDVFGAEGVAEESWLYFQVTAVLLFLFALLAAALLAGAHRARPWDAVLFAASPALLLTGLVNWDLLAVAAVAGALWAWARDRPLLAGVMIGLGTAAKLYPLFLLGALLVVCLRRGRMRAFTLATIAAVVTWLAVNLPVMLYGFDQWKVFWAFNDERGADLGSLWLIWQQLGHSVSASGINVASWIWFGAVCVAVLALGLLAPRT
;
A
#
# COMPACT_ATOMS: atom_id res chain seq x y z
N MET A 1 -27.99 -17.79 -9.40
CA MET A 1 -26.93 -16.80 -9.69
C MET A 1 -27.59 -15.45 -9.51
N GLY A 2 -27.22 -14.68 -8.47
CA GLY A 2 -27.92 -13.43 -8.15
C GLY A 2 -27.84 -12.45 -9.32
N GLU A 3 -28.91 -11.69 -9.53
CA GLU A 3 -28.97 -10.65 -10.56
C GLU A 3 -27.86 -9.62 -10.33
N LEU A 4 -27.18 -9.22 -11.40
CA LEU A 4 -26.08 -8.27 -11.33
C LEU A 4 -26.66 -6.86 -11.16
N VAL A 5 -26.31 -6.20 -10.07
CA VAL A 5 -26.81 -4.86 -9.74
C VAL A 5 -26.36 -3.86 -10.78
N ARG A 6 -27.30 -3.04 -11.25
CA ARG A 6 -27.06 -1.94 -12.19
C ARG A 6 -26.86 -0.65 -11.38
N PRO A 7 -25.63 -0.11 -11.28
CA PRO A 7 -25.36 1.03 -10.39
C PRO A 7 -26.26 2.24 -10.66
N THR A 8 -26.58 2.52 -11.93
CA THR A 8 -27.41 3.67 -12.30
C THR A 8 -28.88 3.54 -11.90
N HIS A 9 -29.34 2.38 -11.42
CA HIS A 9 -30.70 2.17 -10.89
C HIS A 9 -30.75 2.30 -9.37
N ASP A 10 -29.68 1.88 -8.69
CA ASP A 10 -29.64 1.78 -7.23
C ASP A 10 -28.87 2.93 -6.55
N ASP A 11 -28.00 3.64 -7.28
CA ASP A 11 -27.14 4.71 -6.76
C ASP A 11 -27.40 6.03 -7.50
N PRO A 12 -27.89 7.08 -6.82
CA PRO A 12 -28.18 8.38 -7.44
C PRO A 12 -26.93 9.09 -7.96
N VAL A 13 -25.76 8.85 -7.36
CA VAL A 13 -24.49 9.40 -7.83
C VAL A 13 -24.09 8.75 -9.14
N ALA A 14 -24.22 7.42 -9.24
CA ALA A 14 -23.94 6.70 -10.47
C ALA A 14 -24.92 7.08 -11.59
N ALA A 15 -26.20 7.25 -11.26
CA ALA A 15 -27.21 7.73 -12.20
C ALA A 15 -26.87 9.13 -12.74
N ALA A 16 -26.60 10.09 -11.86
CA ALA A 16 -26.24 11.46 -12.26
C ALA A 16 -24.92 11.51 -13.06
N ALA A 17 -23.91 10.74 -12.67
CA ALA A 17 -22.64 10.69 -13.38
C ALA A 17 -22.80 10.10 -14.80
N SER A 18 -23.70 9.12 -14.96
CA SER A 18 -23.93 8.45 -16.24
C SER A 18 -24.52 9.36 -17.33
N GLU A 19 -25.20 10.45 -16.97
CA GLU A 19 -25.76 11.43 -17.94
C GLU A 19 -24.68 12.02 -18.85
N SER A 20 -23.44 12.14 -18.36
CA SER A 20 -22.31 12.63 -19.16
C SER A 20 -21.83 11.67 -20.25
N ILE A 21 -22.21 10.38 -20.17
CA ILE A 21 -21.75 9.30 -21.05
C ILE A 21 -22.93 8.51 -21.67
N GLY A 22 -24.10 9.13 -21.79
CA GLY A 22 -25.27 8.56 -22.48
C GLY A 22 -26.45 8.18 -21.58
N GLY A 23 -26.38 8.47 -20.28
CA GLY A 23 -27.47 8.31 -19.32
C GLY A 23 -27.52 6.94 -18.62
N PRO A 24 -28.51 6.75 -17.73
CA PRO A 24 -28.71 5.50 -17.00
C PRO A 24 -28.90 4.31 -17.93
N VAL A 25 -28.47 3.13 -17.47
CA VAL A 25 -28.56 1.92 -18.28
C VAL A 25 -30.04 1.58 -18.58
N GLY A 26 -30.38 1.43 -19.86
CA GLY A 26 -31.75 1.15 -20.27
C GLY A 26 -32.26 -0.22 -19.78
N GLU A 27 -33.59 -0.36 -19.65
CA GLU A 27 -34.23 -1.60 -19.17
C GLU A 27 -33.81 -2.83 -20.00
N HIS A 28 -33.74 -2.66 -21.32
CA HIS A 28 -33.39 -3.69 -22.30
C HIS A 28 -31.89 -3.87 -22.55
N ALA A 29 -31.03 -3.20 -21.78
CA ALA A 29 -29.59 -3.31 -21.96
C ALA A 29 -29.11 -4.75 -21.67
N ALA A 30 -28.36 -5.32 -22.61
CA ALA A 30 -27.70 -6.61 -22.46
C ALA A 30 -26.24 -6.43 -22.03
N PRO A 31 -25.64 -7.40 -21.32
CA PRO A 31 -24.21 -7.39 -21.05
C PRO A 31 -23.41 -7.32 -22.35
N HIS A 32 -22.40 -6.45 -22.39
CA HIS A 32 -21.53 -6.35 -23.57
C HIS A 32 -20.63 -7.61 -23.67
N PRO A 33 -20.45 -8.20 -24.87
CA PRO A 33 -19.71 -9.46 -25.02
C PRO A 33 -18.21 -9.36 -24.64
N TRP A 34 -17.58 -8.22 -24.95
CA TRP A 34 -16.18 -7.95 -24.59
C TRP A 34 -15.99 -7.15 -23.29
N TRP A 35 -16.70 -6.02 -23.12
CA TRP A 35 -16.59 -5.14 -21.96
C TRP A 35 -17.39 -5.62 -20.76
N THR A 36 -16.82 -6.58 -20.03
CA THR A 36 -17.33 -6.98 -18.72
C THR A 36 -16.98 -5.93 -17.66
N PRO A 37 -17.72 -5.84 -16.54
CA PRO A 37 -17.40 -4.92 -15.45
C PRO A 37 -15.95 -5.01 -14.98
N LEU A 38 -15.41 -6.24 -14.89
CA LEU A 38 -14.02 -6.47 -14.53
C LEU A 38 -13.05 -5.84 -15.55
N ARG A 39 -13.28 -6.02 -16.85
CA ARG A 39 -12.41 -5.45 -17.89
C ARG A 39 -12.45 -3.92 -17.89
N VAL A 40 -13.61 -3.33 -17.62
CA VAL A 40 -13.73 -1.87 -17.48
C VAL A 40 -12.97 -1.38 -16.24
N VAL A 41 -13.14 -2.04 -15.09
CA VAL A 41 -12.41 -1.72 -13.86
C VAL A 41 -10.88 -1.84 -14.04
N LEU A 42 -10.40 -2.88 -14.71
CA LEU A 42 -8.98 -3.05 -15.02
C LEU A 42 -8.47 -1.97 -15.99
N ALA A 43 -9.26 -1.62 -17.01
CA ALA A 43 -8.92 -0.55 -17.95
C ALA A 43 -8.83 0.81 -17.23
N LEU A 44 -9.81 1.15 -16.38
CA LEU A 44 -9.79 2.37 -15.58
C LEU A 44 -8.59 2.41 -14.62
N THR A 45 -8.31 1.30 -13.93
CA THR A 45 -7.13 1.18 -13.05
C THR A 45 -5.85 1.45 -13.85
N SER A 46 -5.76 0.92 -15.08
CA SER A 46 -4.62 1.15 -15.98
C SER A 46 -4.49 2.62 -16.37
N LEU A 47 -5.59 3.26 -16.76
CA LEU A 47 -5.58 4.68 -17.13
C LEU A 47 -5.18 5.59 -15.96
N VAL A 48 -5.72 5.32 -14.77
CA VAL A 48 -5.38 6.10 -13.56
C VAL A 48 -3.94 5.89 -13.14
N PHE A 49 -3.44 4.65 -13.21
CA PHE A 49 -2.04 4.36 -12.90
C PHE A 49 -1.09 5.02 -13.92
N LEU A 50 -1.44 5.02 -15.21
CA LEU A 50 -0.69 5.74 -16.24
C LEU A 50 -0.70 7.26 -16.01
N ALA A 51 -1.83 7.83 -15.60
CA ALA A 51 -1.90 9.24 -15.20
C ALA A 51 -0.99 9.52 -13.99
N GLY A 52 -0.94 8.60 -13.01
CA GLY A 52 0.01 8.64 -11.89
C GLY A 52 1.47 8.59 -12.33
N MET A 53 1.82 7.77 -13.34
CA MET A 53 3.16 7.77 -13.94
C MET A 53 3.50 9.11 -14.61
N LEU A 54 2.57 9.64 -15.41
CA LEU A 54 2.75 10.95 -16.07
C LEU A 54 2.91 12.07 -15.05
N GLN A 55 2.21 11.99 -13.92
CA GLN A 55 2.32 12.93 -12.81
C GLN A 55 3.74 12.96 -12.21
N LYS A 56 4.54 11.90 -12.35
CA LYS A 56 5.94 11.87 -11.88
C LYS A 56 6.94 12.55 -12.82
N THR A 57 6.54 12.90 -14.04
CA THR A 57 7.43 13.46 -15.09
C THR A 57 8.31 14.63 -14.61
N PRO A 58 7.82 15.64 -13.85
CA PRO A 58 8.68 16.75 -13.42
C PRO A 58 9.85 16.30 -12.54
N CYS A 59 9.63 15.30 -11.67
CA CYS A 59 10.68 14.76 -10.82
C CYS A 59 11.68 13.93 -11.63
N VAL A 60 11.23 13.19 -12.64
CA VAL A 60 12.09 12.43 -13.55
C VAL A 60 12.98 13.38 -14.36
N GLN A 61 12.42 14.46 -14.88
CA GLN A 61 13.17 15.48 -15.63
C GLN A 61 14.19 16.22 -14.77
N ALA A 62 13.91 16.35 -13.47
CA ALA A 62 14.86 16.88 -12.50
C ALA A 62 15.81 15.81 -11.94
N GLU A 63 15.86 14.61 -12.52
CA GLU A 63 16.70 13.48 -12.06
C GLU A 63 16.48 13.13 -10.58
N TRP A 64 15.25 13.32 -10.11
CA TRP A 64 14.89 13.20 -8.71
C TRP A 64 15.73 14.10 -7.80
N THR A 65 16.20 15.25 -8.27
CA THR A 65 16.92 16.25 -7.47
C THR A 65 16.03 17.48 -7.21
N GLY A 66 16.30 18.18 -6.10
CA GLY A 66 15.66 19.47 -5.80
C GLY A 66 14.29 19.38 -5.10
N ASP A 67 14.26 19.74 -3.82
CA ASP A 67 13.06 19.68 -2.98
C ASP A 67 11.91 20.55 -3.49
N LYS A 68 12.22 21.71 -4.09
CA LYS A 68 11.21 22.60 -4.65
C LYS A 68 10.39 21.93 -5.75
N VAL A 69 11.03 21.18 -6.65
CA VAL A 69 10.34 20.50 -7.75
C VAL A 69 9.44 19.41 -7.20
N ARG A 70 9.96 18.60 -6.27
CA ARG A 70 9.24 17.44 -5.71
C ARG A 70 7.92 17.82 -5.05
N TYR A 71 7.91 18.90 -4.26
CA TYR A 71 6.72 19.33 -3.54
C TYR A 71 5.84 20.29 -4.36
N ALA A 72 6.42 21.21 -5.15
CA ALA A 72 5.62 22.15 -5.96
C ALA A 72 4.91 21.44 -7.13
N SER A 73 5.52 20.39 -7.69
CA SER A 73 4.94 19.58 -8.77
C SER A 73 4.23 18.32 -8.26
N LEU A 74 4.13 18.13 -6.94
CA LEU A 74 3.49 16.99 -6.26
C LEU A 74 4.06 15.61 -6.66
N CYS A 75 5.24 15.55 -7.28
CA CYS A 75 5.77 14.35 -7.95
C CYS A 75 6.66 13.46 -7.07
N TYR A 76 6.66 13.70 -5.75
CA TYR A 76 7.47 12.94 -4.80
C TYR A 76 7.22 11.41 -4.86
N SER A 77 8.28 10.64 -4.63
CA SER A 77 8.31 9.18 -4.50
C SER A 77 9.54 8.75 -3.70
N ASP A 78 9.37 7.85 -2.74
CA ASP A 78 10.47 7.27 -1.93
C ASP A 78 11.36 6.35 -2.76
N VAL A 79 10.78 5.72 -3.79
CA VAL A 79 11.36 4.63 -4.56
C VAL A 79 12.78 4.96 -5.05
N PRO A 80 13.02 6.03 -5.83
CA PRO A 80 14.38 6.34 -6.30
C PRO A 80 15.35 6.69 -5.18
N TYR A 81 14.90 7.34 -4.09
CA TYR A 81 15.79 7.74 -2.98
C TYR A 81 16.26 6.57 -2.15
N LEU A 82 15.39 5.58 -1.91
CA LEU A 82 15.77 4.42 -1.12
C LEU A 82 16.65 3.44 -1.89
N TYR A 83 16.80 3.59 -3.22
CA TYR A 83 17.73 2.79 -4.01
C TYR A 83 19.18 2.99 -3.52
N SER A 84 19.65 4.23 -3.43
CA SER A 84 20.98 4.51 -2.86
C SER A 84 20.93 4.71 -1.35
N GLY A 85 19.91 5.39 -0.81
CA GLY A 85 19.83 5.75 0.62
C GLY A 85 19.62 4.58 1.60
N ARG A 86 19.39 3.37 1.08
CA ARG A 86 19.34 2.11 1.87
C ARG A 86 20.36 1.08 1.37
N GLY A 87 21.33 1.50 0.56
CA GLY A 87 22.42 0.64 0.08
C GLY A 87 22.04 -0.35 -1.01
N PHE A 88 20.83 -0.27 -1.61
CA PHE A 88 20.45 -1.19 -2.69
C PHE A 88 21.32 -1.02 -3.93
N ALA A 89 21.77 0.20 -4.23
CA ALA A 89 22.73 0.49 -5.31
C ALA A 89 24.08 -0.23 -5.15
N GLU A 90 24.40 -0.72 -3.94
CA GLU A 90 25.60 -1.50 -3.61
C GLU A 90 25.28 -2.96 -3.27
N ARG A 91 24.05 -3.42 -3.55
CA ARG A 91 23.57 -4.79 -3.24
C ARG A 91 23.55 -5.14 -1.74
N ILE A 92 23.36 -4.14 -0.89
CA ILE A 92 23.17 -4.39 0.55
C ILE A 92 21.77 -4.97 0.77
N VAL A 93 21.71 -6.12 1.43
CA VAL A 93 20.46 -6.82 1.74
C VAL A 93 19.71 -6.06 2.85
N PRO A 94 18.38 -5.85 2.75
CA PRO A 94 17.62 -5.24 3.82
C PRO A 94 17.81 -5.96 5.15
N PHE A 95 17.87 -5.19 6.23
CA PHE A 95 18.03 -5.68 7.60
C PHE A 95 19.37 -6.39 7.88
N SER A 96 20.36 -6.28 6.99
CA SER A 96 21.74 -6.63 7.35
C SER A 96 22.38 -5.54 8.20
N ASP A 97 23.40 -5.93 8.95
CA ASP A 97 24.31 -4.96 9.56
C ASP A 97 25.14 -4.29 8.46
N THR A 98 25.38 -2.99 8.59
CA THR A 98 26.16 -2.20 7.63
C THR A 98 27.23 -1.36 8.30
N ASP A 99 27.57 -1.65 9.57
CA ASP A 99 28.54 -0.90 10.38
C ASP A 99 28.24 0.61 10.34
N ASP A 100 26.96 0.97 10.55
CA ASP A 100 26.41 2.33 10.52
C ASP A 100 26.53 3.10 9.18
N ARG A 101 26.97 2.45 8.08
CA ARG A 101 27.02 3.08 6.75
C ARG A 101 25.63 3.48 6.27
N TYR A 102 24.63 2.61 6.45
CA TYR A 102 23.24 2.88 6.10
C TYR A 102 22.32 2.68 7.29
N ARG A 103 21.31 3.56 7.40
CA ARG A 103 20.19 3.28 8.30
C ARG A 103 19.44 2.06 7.79
N THR A 104 19.09 1.17 8.69
CA THR A 104 18.27 0.00 8.40
C THR A 104 16.95 0.39 7.74
N MET A 105 16.42 -0.52 6.90
CA MET A 105 15.16 -0.33 6.18
C MET A 105 14.01 0.04 7.13
N GLU A 106 13.41 1.21 6.88
CA GLU A 106 12.32 1.78 7.67
C GLU A 106 10.95 1.17 7.38
N TYR A 107 10.89 0.24 6.42
CA TYR A 107 9.68 -0.48 6.03
C TYR A 107 9.68 -1.90 6.62
N PRO A 108 8.50 -2.50 6.86
CA PRO A 108 8.40 -3.89 7.30
C PRO A 108 9.05 -4.88 6.33
N VAL A 109 9.36 -6.07 6.84
CA VAL A 109 10.08 -7.14 6.12
C VAL A 109 9.53 -7.42 4.71
N GLY A 110 8.20 -7.45 4.56
CA GLY A 110 7.55 -7.69 3.27
C GLY A 110 7.85 -6.61 2.23
N ILE A 111 7.74 -5.33 2.57
CA ILE A 111 8.13 -4.24 1.66
C ILE A 111 9.64 -4.20 1.49
N GLY A 112 10.41 -4.39 2.57
CA GLY A 112 11.88 -4.36 2.53
C GLY A 112 12.46 -5.34 1.49
N TYR A 113 12.06 -6.61 1.55
CA TYR A 113 12.52 -7.60 0.57
C TYR A 113 11.89 -7.45 -0.81
N PHE A 114 10.66 -6.92 -0.91
CA PHE A 114 10.08 -6.61 -2.21
C PHE A 114 10.86 -5.51 -2.94
N ALA A 115 11.18 -4.42 -2.23
CA ALA A 115 11.98 -3.32 -2.74
C ALA A 115 13.38 -3.81 -3.15
N TYR A 116 14.03 -4.61 -2.31
CA TYR A 116 15.32 -5.23 -2.65
C TYR A 116 15.24 -6.16 -3.86
N GLY A 117 14.19 -6.99 -3.97
CA GLY A 117 13.98 -7.85 -5.13
C GLY A 117 13.82 -7.05 -6.43
N ALA A 118 13.11 -5.92 -6.37
CA ALA A 118 13.03 -4.99 -7.48
C ALA A 118 14.40 -4.37 -7.81
N ALA A 119 15.23 -4.07 -6.80
CA ALA A 119 16.57 -3.51 -7.00
C ALA A 119 17.52 -4.52 -7.66
N VAL A 120 17.49 -5.77 -7.23
CA VAL A 120 18.26 -6.86 -7.87
C VAL A 120 17.82 -7.05 -9.33
N LEU A 121 16.51 -6.99 -9.60
CA LEU A 121 16.00 -7.05 -10.97
C LEU A 121 16.48 -5.86 -11.81
N THR A 122 16.47 -4.65 -11.26
CA THR A 122 17.04 -3.46 -11.91
C THR A 122 18.51 -3.66 -12.26
N GLN A 123 19.33 -4.15 -11.34
CA GLN A 123 20.74 -4.38 -11.61
C GLN A 123 20.98 -5.46 -12.66
N ALA A 124 20.17 -6.52 -12.65
CA ALA A 124 20.22 -7.54 -13.69
C ALA A 124 19.90 -6.95 -15.07
N LEU A 125 18.94 -6.02 -15.15
CA LEU A 125 18.59 -5.31 -16.39
C LEU A 125 19.65 -4.27 -16.80
N SER A 126 20.35 -3.67 -15.84
CA SER A 126 21.48 -2.75 -16.07
C SER A 126 22.81 -3.45 -16.34
N GLY A 127 22.85 -4.80 -16.39
CA GLY A 127 24.06 -5.55 -16.73
C GLY A 127 25.01 -5.81 -15.55
N TRP A 128 24.51 -5.87 -14.32
CA TRP A 128 25.28 -6.11 -13.09
C TRP A 128 26.42 -5.09 -12.89
N PRO A 129 26.07 -3.81 -12.63
CA PRO A 129 27.05 -2.74 -12.47
C PRO A 129 28.05 -3.06 -11.35
N ASP A 130 29.31 -2.64 -11.52
CA ASP A 130 30.35 -2.72 -10.48
C ASP A 130 29.92 -1.89 -9.24
N VAL A 131 29.95 -2.53 -8.07
CA VAL A 131 29.53 -1.90 -6.80
C VAL A 131 30.73 -1.56 -5.93
N GLU A 132 31.90 -2.11 -6.22
CA GLU A 132 33.14 -1.90 -5.50
C GLU A 132 33.57 -0.43 -5.57
N ALA A 133 33.41 0.20 -6.74
CA ALA A 133 33.65 1.63 -6.91
C ALA A 133 32.71 2.49 -6.04
N ARG A 134 31.46 2.06 -5.85
CA ARG A 134 30.46 2.78 -5.03
C ARG A 134 30.73 2.59 -3.54
N ALA A 135 31.12 1.38 -3.13
CA ALA A 135 31.47 1.06 -1.76
C ALA A 135 32.66 1.90 -1.24
N ALA A 136 33.55 2.34 -2.13
CA ALA A 136 34.67 3.23 -1.80
C ALA A 136 34.26 4.69 -1.53
N LEU A 137 33.07 5.12 -1.97
CA LEU A 137 32.55 6.47 -1.74
C LEU A 137 31.88 6.57 -0.36
N PRO A 138 31.80 7.78 0.24
CA PRO A 138 30.86 8.06 1.32
C PRO A 138 29.42 7.75 0.89
N ALA A 139 28.59 7.23 1.81
CA ALA A 139 27.22 6.82 1.51
C ALA A 139 26.36 7.95 0.88
N ASP A 140 26.53 9.19 1.36
CA ASP A 140 25.82 10.36 0.85
C ASP A 140 26.18 10.73 -0.60
N ASP A 141 27.38 10.33 -1.06
CA ASP A 141 27.89 10.62 -2.40
C ASP A 141 27.46 9.56 -3.43
N VAL A 142 26.98 8.38 -2.97
CA VAL A 142 26.58 7.26 -3.87
C VAL A 142 25.47 7.66 -4.82
N PHE A 143 24.53 8.52 -4.41
CA PHE A 143 23.46 8.99 -5.30
C PHE A 143 23.99 9.74 -6.52
N GLY A 144 25.11 10.45 -6.39
CA GLY A 144 25.77 11.18 -7.48
C GLY A 144 26.82 10.37 -8.25
N ALA A 145 27.03 9.10 -7.89
CA ALA A 145 28.00 8.25 -8.56
C ALA A 145 27.57 7.91 -10.00
N GLU A 146 28.56 7.64 -10.85
CA GLU A 146 28.34 7.32 -12.26
C GLU A 146 27.37 6.12 -12.42
N GLY A 147 26.38 6.28 -13.30
CA GLY A 147 25.35 5.27 -13.59
C GLY A 147 24.23 5.14 -12.54
N VAL A 148 24.39 5.67 -11.31
CA VAL A 148 23.38 5.52 -10.25
C VAL A 148 22.08 6.28 -10.55
N ALA A 149 22.16 7.43 -11.23
CA ALA A 149 20.97 8.17 -11.66
C ALA A 149 20.13 7.38 -12.67
N GLU A 150 20.76 6.77 -13.67
CA GLU A 150 20.10 5.92 -14.67
C GLU A 150 19.50 4.68 -14.04
N GLU A 151 20.23 4.04 -13.10
CA GLU A 151 19.72 2.91 -12.34
C GLU A 151 18.56 3.28 -11.43
N SER A 152 18.59 4.44 -10.78
CA SER A 152 17.50 4.91 -9.91
C SER A 152 16.23 5.15 -10.73
N TRP A 153 16.37 5.64 -11.96
CA TRP A 153 15.27 5.76 -12.90
C TRP A 153 14.73 4.39 -13.34
N LEU A 154 15.60 3.46 -13.71
CA LEU A 154 15.19 2.09 -14.06
C LEU A 154 14.55 1.37 -12.86
N TYR A 155 15.05 1.58 -11.65
CA TYR A 155 14.48 1.05 -10.41
C TYR A 155 13.07 1.57 -10.15
N PHE A 156 12.85 2.86 -10.37
CA PHE A 156 11.51 3.43 -10.32
C PHE A 156 10.58 2.77 -11.34
N GLN A 157 11.02 2.59 -12.59
CA GLN A 157 10.20 1.94 -13.63
C GLN A 157 9.88 0.48 -13.32
N VAL A 158 10.87 -0.31 -12.90
CA VAL A 158 10.69 -1.72 -12.49
C VAL A 158 9.70 -1.78 -11.33
N THR A 159 9.89 -0.97 -10.31
CA THR A 159 8.97 -0.90 -9.17
C THR A 159 7.56 -0.49 -9.61
N ALA A 160 7.43 0.52 -10.46
CA ALA A 160 6.13 0.99 -10.95
C ALA A 160 5.38 -0.11 -11.71
N VAL A 161 6.05 -0.90 -12.54
CA VAL A 161 5.45 -2.04 -13.23
C VAL A 161 4.97 -3.11 -12.24
N LEU A 162 5.79 -3.45 -11.24
CA LEU A 162 5.39 -4.44 -10.23
C LEU A 162 4.20 -3.93 -9.39
N LEU A 163 4.22 -2.67 -8.97
CA LEU A 163 3.11 -2.04 -8.23
C LEU A 163 1.84 -1.94 -9.09
N PHE A 164 1.97 -1.71 -10.39
CA PHE A 164 0.84 -1.73 -11.33
C PHE A 164 0.16 -3.11 -11.34
N LEU A 165 0.93 -4.21 -11.33
CA LEU A 165 0.37 -5.56 -11.23
C LEU A 165 -0.41 -5.76 -9.92
N PHE A 166 0.09 -5.21 -8.80
CA PHE A 166 -0.64 -5.22 -7.53
C PHE A 166 -1.90 -4.35 -7.55
N ALA A 167 -1.89 -3.21 -8.24
CA ALA A 167 -3.09 -2.39 -8.43
C ALA A 167 -4.17 -3.13 -9.24
N LEU A 168 -3.78 -3.80 -10.33
CA LEU A 168 -4.70 -4.64 -11.12
C LEU A 168 -5.24 -5.81 -10.30
N LEU A 169 -4.37 -6.47 -9.51
CA LEU A 169 -4.76 -7.55 -8.62
C LEU A 169 -5.77 -7.07 -7.57
N ALA A 170 -5.51 -5.93 -6.92
CA ALA A 170 -6.41 -5.32 -5.96
C ALA A 170 -7.78 -5.00 -6.59
N ALA A 171 -7.79 -4.37 -7.77
CA ALA A 171 -9.01 -4.05 -8.51
C ALA A 171 -9.82 -5.32 -8.86
N ALA A 172 -9.15 -6.38 -9.33
CA ALA A 172 -9.79 -7.66 -9.65
C ALA A 172 -10.38 -8.35 -8.42
N LEU A 173 -9.65 -8.34 -7.29
CA LEU A 173 -10.10 -8.92 -6.03
C LEU A 173 -11.29 -8.14 -5.46
N LEU A 174 -11.27 -6.81 -5.51
CA LEU A 174 -12.40 -5.97 -5.09
C LEU A 174 -13.64 -6.18 -5.96
N ALA A 175 -13.49 -6.19 -7.29
CA ALA A 175 -14.59 -6.48 -8.22
C ALA A 175 -15.17 -7.88 -7.98
N GLY A 176 -14.32 -8.82 -7.56
CA GLY A 176 -14.72 -10.17 -7.19
C GLY A 176 -15.25 -10.33 -5.77
N ALA A 177 -15.08 -9.36 -4.87
CA ALA A 177 -15.45 -9.48 -3.46
C ALA A 177 -16.98 -9.52 -3.30
N HIS A 178 -17.71 -8.64 -3.99
CA HIS A 178 -19.17 -8.64 -4.03
C HIS A 178 -19.68 -9.12 -5.39
N ARG A 179 -20.06 -10.40 -5.51
CA ARG A 179 -20.44 -11.03 -6.79
C ARG A 179 -21.54 -10.30 -7.56
N ALA A 180 -22.49 -9.67 -6.87
CA ALA A 180 -23.59 -8.95 -7.51
C ALA A 180 -23.26 -7.48 -7.82
N ARG A 181 -22.17 -6.92 -7.28
CA ARG A 181 -21.82 -5.48 -7.39
C ARG A 181 -20.36 -5.28 -7.81
N PRO A 182 -19.90 -5.86 -8.93
CA PRO A 182 -18.50 -5.72 -9.35
C PRO A 182 -18.11 -4.27 -9.66
N TRP A 183 -19.09 -3.42 -9.99
CA TRP A 183 -18.90 -2.00 -10.27
C TRP A 183 -18.48 -1.17 -9.05
N ASP A 184 -18.68 -1.64 -7.82
CA ASP A 184 -18.20 -0.94 -6.61
C ASP A 184 -16.67 -0.77 -6.64
N ALA A 185 -15.95 -1.65 -7.34
CA ALA A 185 -14.50 -1.54 -7.52
C ALA A 185 -14.06 -0.35 -8.39
N VAL A 186 -14.98 0.31 -9.09
CA VAL A 186 -14.69 1.58 -9.78
C VAL A 186 -14.25 2.66 -8.79
N LEU A 187 -14.76 2.64 -7.55
CA LEU A 187 -14.34 3.57 -6.49
C LEU A 187 -12.84 3.48 -6.18
N PHE A 188 -12.26 2.27 -6.29
CA PHE A 188 -10.82 2.07 -6.20
C PHE A 188 -10.13 2.46 -7.51
N ALA A 189 -10.63 1.95 -8.65
CA ALA A 189 -9.99 2.12 -9.95
C ALA A 189 -9.89 3.58 -10.40
N ALA A 190 -10.89 4.41 -10.08
CA ALA A 190 -10.97 5.83 -10.41
C ALA A 190 -10.53 6.74 -9.25
N SER A 191 -9.90 6.18 -8.20
CA SER A 191 -9.57 6.93 -6.99
C SER A 191 -8.46 7.97 -7.24
N PRO A 192 -8.65 9.24 -6.83
CA PRO A 192 -7.56 10.23 -6.80
C PRO A 192 -6.39 9.80 -5.90
N ALA A 193 -6.66 9.00 -4.85
CA ALA A 193 -5.61 8.48 -3.99
C ALA A 193 -4.70 7.51 -4.76
N LEU A 194 -5.27 6.61 -5.56
CA LEU A 194 -4.47 5.72 -6.42
C LEU A 194 -3.60 6.52 -7.40
N LEU A 195 -4.16 7.56 -8.02
CA LEU A 195 -3.44 8.43 -8.95
C LEU A 195 -2.25 9.11 -8.28
N LEU A 196 -2.49 9.78 -7.14
CA LEU A 196 -1.50 10.65 -6.51
C LEU A 196 -0.50 9.89 -5.64
N THR A 197 -0.95 8.85 -4.95
CA THR A 197 -0.15 8.16 -3.92
C THR A 197 0.29 6.75 -4.32
N GLY A 198 -0.27 6.16 -5.38
CA GLY A 198 0.03 4.78 -5.78
C GLY A 198 1.50 4.51 -6.12
N LEU A 199 2.25 5.57 -6.44
CA LEU A 199 3.69 5.53 -6.76
C LEU A 199 4.55 6.32 -5.76
N VAL A 200 3.99 6.71 -4.61
CA VAL A 200 4.78 7.36 -3.55
C VAL A 200 5.67 6.34 -2.86
N ASN A 201 5.14 5.14 -2.60
CA ASN A 201 5.85 4.05 -1.94
C ASN A 201 5.29 2.68 -2.39
N TRP A 202 5.64 1.60 -1.68
CA TRP A 202 5.22 0.23 -1.97
C TRP A 202 3.88 -0.20 -1.33
N ASP A 203 3.03 0.73 -0.88
CA ASP A 203 1.82 0.39 -0.11
C ASP A 203 0.78 -0.42 -0.91
N LEU A 204 0.87 -0.45 -2.25
CA LEU A 204 -0.02 -1.28 -3.09
C LEU A 204 0.08 -2.78 -2.81
N LEU A 205 1.19 -3.26 -2.24
CA LEU A 205 1.31 -4.63 -1.72
C LEU A 205 0.28 -4.88 -0.61
N ALA A 206 0.24 -3.99 0.37
CA ALA A 206 -0.70 -4.06 1.48
C ALA A 206 -2.14 -3.86 1.01
N VAL A 207 -2.37 -2.97 0.03
CA VAL A 207 -3.71 -2.75 -0.57
C VAL A 207 -4.22 -4.02 -1.25
N ALA A 208 -3.39 -4.69 -2.06
CA ALA A 208 -3.76 -5.95 -2.70
C ALA A 208 -4.01 -7.06 -1.66
N ALA A 209 -3.23 -7.09 -0.58
CA ALA A 209 -3.44 -8.00 0.54
C ALA A 209 -4.81 -7.75 1.23
N VAL A 210 -5.17 -6.50 1.50
CA VAL A 210 -6.49 -6.14 2.04
C VAL A 210 -7.62 -6.53 1.07
N ALA A 211 -7.50 -6.22 -0.22
CA ALA A 211 -8.47 -6.63 -1.23
C ALA A 211 -8.64 -8.16 -1.25
N GLY A 212 -7.54 -8.90 -1.13
CA GLY A 212 -7.56 -10.36 -1.05
C GLY A 212 -8.19 -10.89 0.23
N ALA A 213 -7.96 -10.24 1.36
CA ALA A 213 -8.60 -10.58 2.63
C ALA A 213 -10.13 -10.42 2.54
N LEU A 214 -10.60 -9.31 1.97
CA LEU A 214 -12.03 -9.06 1.73
C LEU A 214 -12.61 -10.09 0.75
N TRP A 215 -11.93 -10.34 -0.37
CA TRP A 215 -12.33 -11.32 -1.38
C TRP A 215 -12.43 -12.74 -0.82
N ALA A 216 -11.49 -13.14 0.03
CA ALA A 216 -11.42 -14.45 0.66
C ALA A 216 -12.51 -14.59 1.73
N TRP A 217 -12.70 -13.55 2.56
CA TRP A 217 -13.75 -13.52 3.57
C TRP A 217 -15.14 -13.61 2.94
N ALA A 218 -15.39 -12.86 1.86
CA ALA A 218 -16.64 -12.92 1.09
C ALA A 218 -16.91 -14.28 0.43
N ARG A 219 -15.91 -15.17 0.39
CA ARG A 219 -16.00 -16.54 -0.11
C ARG A 219 -16.03 -17.60 1.00
N ASP A 220 -16.24 -17.18 2.25
CA ASP A 220 -16.19 -18.03 3.43
C ASP A 220 -14.86 -18.80 3.55
N ARG A 221 -13.74 -18.17 3.17
CA ARG A 221 -12.38 -18.73 3.30
C ARG A 221 -11.60 -18.01 4.41
N PRO A 222 -11.89 -18.28 5.71
CA PRO A 222 -11.29 -17.55 6.82
C PRO A 222 -9.77 -17.73 6.91
N LEU A 223 -9.25 -18.93 6.61
CA LEU A 223 -7.80 -19.18 6.60
C LEU A 223 -7.09 -18.30 5.56
N LEU A 224 -7.60 -18.26 4.32
CA LEU A 224 -7.02 -17.42 3.28
C LEU A 224 -7.15 -15.94 3.62
N ALA A 225 -8.28 -15.51 4.20
CA ALA A 225 -8.42 -14.13 4.68
C ALA A 225 -7.35 -13.79 5.73
N GLY A 226 -7.10 -14.71 6.67
CA GLY A 226 -6.02 -14.60 7.64
C GLY A 226 -4.63 -14.52 7.01
N VAL A 227 -4.30 -15.42 6.07
CA VAL A 227 -3.03 -15.37 5.32
C VAL A 227 -2.83 -14.01 4.65
N MET A 228 -3.86 -13.48 3.99
CA MET A 228 -3.79 -12.18 3.35
C MET A 228 -3.61 -11.04 4.36
N ILE A 229 -4.27 -11.09 5.52
CA ILE A 229 -4.04 -10.13 6.62
C ILE A 229 -2.59 -10.23 7.13
N GLY A 230 -2.05 -11.44 7.30
CA GLY A 230 -0.67 -11.65 7.76
C GLY A 230 0.37 -11.13 6.79
N LEU A 231 0.22 -11.43 5.49
CA LEU A 231 1.07 -10.88 4.42
C LEU A 231 0.97 -9.36 4.35
N GLY A 232 -0.25 -8.83 4.42
CA GLY A 232 -0.50 -7.39 4.45
C GLY A 232 0.18 -6.73 5.64
N THR A 233 0.05 -7.32 6.83
CA THR A 233 0.68 -6.84 8.08
C THR A 233 2.21 -6.86 7.99
N ALA A 234 2.76 -7.86 7.30
CA ALA A 234 4.19 -7.94 7.04
C ALA A 234 4.67 -6.94 5.98
N ALA A 235 3.78 -6.34 5.18
CA ALA A 235 4.08 -5.24 4.27
C ALA A 235 3.85 -3.87 4.91
N LYS A 236 2.76 -3.69 5.66
CA LYS A 236 2.39 -2.45 6.37
C LYS A 236 1.55 -2.79 7.59
N LEU A 237 1.53 -1.97 8.64
CA LEU A 237 0.80 -2.33 9.88
C LEU A 237 -0.74 -2.38 9.72
N TYR A 238 -1.33 -1.51 8.89
CA TYR A 238 -2.79 -1.29 8.90
C TYR A 238 -3.69 -2.49 8.57
N PRO A 239 -3.30 -3.50 7.76
CA PRO A 239 -4.12 -4.69 7.51
C PRO A 239 -4.43 -5.48 8.79
N LEU A 240 -3.60 -5.39 9.83
CA LEU A 240 -3.86 -5.99 11.14
C LEU A 240 -5.21 -5.54 11.71
N PHE A 241 -5.60 -4.28 11.49
CA PHE A 241 -6.83 -3.70 12.03
C PHE A 241 -8.10 -4.31 11.43
N LEU A 242 -8.00 -5.04 10.31
CA LEU A 242 -9.11 -5.84 9.78
C LEU A 242 -9.56 -6.92 10.76
N LEU A 243 -8.67 -7.45 11.60
CA LEU A 243 -9.05 -8.42 12.64
C LEU A 243 -10.04 -7.81 13.62
N GLY A 244 -9.92 -6.51 13.95
CA GLY A 244 -10.89 -5.80 14.79
C GLY A 244 -12.27 -5.76 14.14
N ALA A 245 -12.34 -5.39 12.86
CA ALA A 245 -13.61 -5.40 12.12
C ALA A 245 -14.22 -6.81 12.00
N LEU A 246 -13.39 -7.82 11.72
CA LEU A 246 -13.81 -9.22 11.65
C LEU A 246 -14.31 -9.74 12.99
N LEU A 247 -13.68 -9.33 14.10
CA LEU A 247 -14.11 -9.67 15.46
C LEU A 247 -15.53 -9.16 15.70
N VAL A 248 -15.81 -7.88 15.40
CA VAL A 248 -17.15 -7.29 15.57
C VAL A 248 -18.20 -8.07 14.76
N VAL A 249 -17.92 -8.37 13.49
CA VAL A 249 -18.83 -9.15 12.63
C VAL A 249 -19.03 -10.57 13.17
N CYS A 250 -17.96 -11.24 13.63
CA CYS A 250 -18.03 -12.61 14.12
C CYS A 250 -18.73 -12.71 15.47
N LEU A 251 -18.57 -11.74 16.36
CA LEU A 251 -19.30 -11.65 17.63
C LEU A 251 -20.81 -11.57 17.36
N ARG A 252 -21.23 -10.69 16.45
CA ARG A 252 -22.66 -10.53 16.09
C ARG A 252 -23.27 -11.77 15.44
N ARG A 253 -22.51 -12.43 14.57
CA ARG A 253 -23.01 -13.58 13.81
C ARG A 253 -22.73 -14.93 14.49
N GLY A 254 -22.15 -14.95 15.69
CA GLY A 254 -21.75 -16.18 16.38
C GLY A 254 -20.67 -17.00 15.65
N ARG A 255 -19.86 -16.37 14.78
CA ARG A 255 -18.87 -17.04 13.90
C ARG A 255 -17.44 -17.04 14.48
N MET A 256 -17.29 -17.18 15.79
CA MET A 256 -15.98 -17.05 16.47
C MET A 256 -14.93 -18.09 16.02
N ARG A 257 -15.36 -19.27 15.56
CA ARG A 257 -14.45 -20.24 14.94
C ARG A 257 -13.77 -19.67 13.68
N ALA A 258 -14.51 -18.96 12.83
CA ALA A 258 -13.97 -18.35 11.62
C ALA A 258 -12.99 -17.22 11.96
N PHE A 259 -13.32 -16.38 12.94
CA PHE A 259 -12.41 -15.36 13.47
C PHE A 259 -11.10 -15.97 14.00
N THR A 260 -11.21 -17.03 14.80
CA THR A 260 -10.04 -17.72 15.38
C THR A 260 -9.13 -18.28 14.29
N LEU A 261 -9.71 -18.96 13.29
CA LEU A 261 -8.95 -19.49 12.16
C LEU A 261 -8.24 -18.38 11.35
N ALA A 262 -8.93 -17.27 11.07
CA ALA A 262 -8.34 -16.13 10.38
C ALA A 262 -7.21 -15.49 11.21
N THR A 263 -7.40 -15.34 12.52
CA THR A 263 -6.40 -14.76 13.43
C THR A 263 -5.16 -15.64 13.52
N ILE A 264 -5.31 -16.95 13.72
CA ILE A 264 -4.19 -17.90 13.75
C ILE A 264 -3.43 -17.87 12.42
N ALA A 265 -4.14 -17.92 11.29
CA ALA A 265 -3.50 -17.84 9.98
C ALA A 265 -2.74 -16.51 9.79
N ALA A 266 -3.32 -15.38 10.20
CA ALA A 266 -2.64 -14.09 10.14
C ALA A 266 -1.36 -14.05 10.97
N VAL A 267 -1.40 -14.53 12.21
CA VAL A 267 -0.23 -14.61 13.10
C VAL A 267 0.85 -15.53 12.53
N VAL A 268 0.46 -16.74 12.11
CA VAL A 268 1.41 -17.72 11.54
C VAL A 268 2.06 -17.17 10.27
N THR A 269 1.29 -16.56 9.37
CA THR A 269 1.83 -15.98 8.15
C THR A 269 2.74 -14.77 8.44
N TRP A 270 2.34 -13.88 9.35
CA TRP A 270 3.17 -12.75 9.73
C TRP A 270 4.50 -13.21 10.35
N LEU A 271 4.45 -14.21 11.26
CA LEU A 271 5.64 -14.83 11.83
C LEU A 271 6.49 -15.50 10.75
N ALA A 272 5.91 -16.23 9.81
CA ALA A 272 6.67 -16.88 8.74
C ALA A 272 7.47 -15.88 7.90
N VAL A 273 6.95 -14.67 7.68
CA VAL A 273 7.66 -13.61 6.95
C VAL A 273 8.72 -12.93 7.83
N ASN A 274 8.40 -12.65 9.11
CA ASN A 274 9.28 -11.85 9.97
C ASN A 274 10.35 -12.67 10.71
N LEU A 275 10.06 -13.91 11.06
CA LEU A 275 10.91 -14.76 11.90
C LEU A 275 12.31 -14.97 11.32
N PRO A 276 12.53 -15.18 10.01
CA PRO A 276 13.88 -15.28 9.47
C PRO A 276 14.73 -14.04 9.76
N VAL A 277 14.14 -12.84 9.65
CA VAL A 277 14.85 -11.57 9.95
C VAL A 277 15.04 -11.41 11.45
N MET A 278 14.05 -11.75 12.27
CA MET A 278 14.18 -11.72 13.73
C MET A 278 15.32 -12.62 14.23
N LEU A 279 15.54 -13.78 13.59
CA LEU A 279 16.59 -14.73 13.96
C LEU A 279 17.97 -14.29 13.49
N TYR A 280 18.07 -13.65 12.32
CA TYR A 280 19.33 -13.18 11.76
C TYR A 280 19.79 -11.83 12.36
N GLY A 281 18.86 -10.89 12.56
CA GLY A 281 19.14 -9.53 13.00
C GLY A 281 17.92 -8.92 13.70
N PHE A 282 17.77 -9.23 14.99
CA PHE A 282 16.63 -8.73 15.78
C PHE A 282 16.66 -7.21 15.96
N ASP A 283 17.85 -6.61 16.10
CA ASP A 283 18.00 -5.16 16.24
C ASP A 283 17.57 -4.43 14.97
N GLN A 284 17.98 -4.94 13.81
CA GLN A 284 17.60 -4.42 12.50
C GLN A 284 16.09 -4.60 12.25
N TRP A 285 15.53 -5.75 12.62
CA TRP A 285 14.08 -5.97 12.53
C TRP A 285 13.27 -4.98 13.40
N LYS A 286 13.77 -4.64 14.60
CA LYS A 286 13.10 -3.69 15.51
C LYS A 286 13.10 -2.25 15.01
N VAL A 287 14.00 -1.86 14.11
CA VAL A 287 14.11 -0.47 13.62
C VAL A 287 12.78 0.04 13.07
N PHE A 288 12.02 -0.78 12.34
CA PHE A 288 10.69 -0.40 11.87
C PHE A 288 9.78 0.08 13.03
N TRP A 289 9.78 -0.64 14.14
CA TRP A 289 8.92 -0.33 15.29
C TRP A 289 9.43 0.89 16.06
N ALA A 290 10.74 0.94 16.32
CA ALA A 290 11.37 2.09 16.98
C ALA A 290 11.19 3.39 16.18
N PHE A 291 11.39 3.33 14.86
CA PHE A 291 11.20 4.47 13.96
C PHE A 291 9.77 5.02 13.99
N ASN A 292 8.75 4.17 14.16
CA ASN A 292 7.36 4.62 14.27
C ASN A 292 7.03 5.15 15.69
N ASP A 293 7.63 4.61 16.74
CA ASP A 293 7.44 5.10 18.12
C ASP A 293 8.12 6.47 18.34
N GLU A 294 9.31 6.65 17.78
CA GLU A 294 10.11 7.88 17.91
C GLU A 294 9.68 8.99 16.93
N ARG A 295 8.71 8.70 16.04
CA ARG A 295 8.32 9.60 14.96
C ARG A 295 7.64 10.86 15.50
N GLY A 296 8.27 12.00 15.21
CA GLY A 296 7.70 13.32 15.51
C GLY A 296 6.61 13.75 14.53
N ALA A 297 6.27 15.04 14.57
CA ALA A 297 5.36 15.63 13.61
C ALA A 297 5.95 15.56 12.19
N ASP A 298 5.29 14.83 11.30
CA ASP A 298 5.78 14.54 9.95
C ASP A 298 4.92 15.21 8.86
N LEU A 299 5.43 15.20 7.63
CA LEU A 299 4.75 15.73 6.45
C LEU A 299 3.33 15.18 6.31
N GLY A 300 2.37 16.08 6.08
CA GLY A 300 0.95 15.75 5.96
C GLY A 300 0.21 15.57 7.29
N SER A 301 0.87 15.70 8.45
CA SER A 301 0.21 15.63 9.75
C SER A 301 -0.31 16.98 10.23
N LEU A 302 -1.44 16.99 10.94
CA LEU A 302 -1.92 18.17 11.67
C LEU A 302 -0.92 18.61 12.76
N TRP A 303 -0.13 17.67 13.28
CA TRP A 303 0.94 17.93 14.23
C TRP A 303 2.03 18.83 13.63
N LEU A 304 2.35 18.67 12.33
CA LEU A 304 3.35 19.50 11.67
C LEU A 304 2.82 20.93 11.49
N ILE A 305 1.55 21.09 11.15
CA ILE A 305 0.90 22.41 11.10
C ILE A 305 0.96 23.06 12.49
N TRP A 306 0.65 22.29 13.55
CA TRP A 306 0.73 22.76 14.92
C TRP A 306 2.14 23.22 15.32
N GLN A 307 3.18 22.48 14.92
CA GLN A 307 4.57 22.90 15.10
C GLN A 307 4.93 24.17 14.33
N GLN A 308 4.46 24.29 13.08
CA GLN A 308 4.70 25.48 12.25
C GLN A 308 3.99 26.74 12.79
N LEU A 309 2.92 26.57 13.57
CA LEU A 309 2.27 27.65 14.31
C LEU A 309 3.03 28.07 15.58
N GLY A 310 4.19 27.46 15.87
CA GLY A 310 5.05 27.80 16.99
C GLY A 310 4.84 26.94 18.25
N HIS A 311 4.07 25.86 18.15
CA HIS A 311 3.81 24.97 19.29
C HIS A 311 4.63 23.68 19.21
N SER A 312 5.55 23.47 20.15
CA SER A 312 6.29 22.20 20.22
C SER A 312 5.38 21.04 20.62
N VAL A 313 5.47 19.92 19.91
CA VAL A 313 4.83 18.65 20.28
C VAL A 313 5.86 17.53 20.25
N SER A 314 5.92 16.72 21.31
CA SER A 314 6.81 15.57 21.41
C SER A 314 6.19 14.33 20.74
N ALA A 315 7.04 13.40 20.28
CA ALA A 315 6.60 12.11 19.75
C ALA A 315 5.70 11.36 20.76
N SER A 316 6.09 11.35 22.05
CA SER A 316 5.28 10.76 23.12
C SER A 316 3.88 11.38 23.22
N GLY A 317 3.77 12.71 23.11
CA GLY A 317 2.48 13.40 23.11
C GLY A 317 1.61 13.02 21.91
N ILE A 318 2.22 12.92 20.72
CA ILE A 318 1.55 12.42 19.50
C ILE A 318 1.05 10.99 19.70
N ASN A 319 1.87 10.11 20.26
CA ASN A 319 1.52 8.69 20.47
C ASN A 319 0.36 8.55 21.45
N VAL A 320 0.39 9.26 22.59
CA VAL A 320 -0.71 9.24 23.57
C VAL A 320 -2.01 9.72 22.93
N ALA A 321 -2.00 10.85 22.24
CA ALA A 321 -3.19 11.38 21.58
C ALA A 321 -3.73 10.42 20.51
N SER A 322 -2.83 9.83 19.72
CA SER A 322 -3.16 8.86 18.67
C SER A 322 -3.78 7.58 19.24
N TRP A 323 -3.25 7.05 20.35
CA TRP A 323 -3.81 5.88 21.03
C TRP A 323 -5.17 6.13 21.65
N ILE A 324 -5.39 7.30 22.26
CA ILE A 324 -6.70 7.70 22.78
C ILE A 324 -7.72 7.76 21.65
N TRP A 325 -7.37 8.45 20.55
CA TRP A 325 -8.26 8.57 19.39
C TRP A 325 -8.56 7.21 18.76
N PHE A 326 -7.52 6.38 18.54
CA PHE A 326 -7.67 5.04 18.00
C PHE A 326 -8.58 4.17 18.88
N GLY A 327 -8.36 4.17 20.19
CA GLY A 327 -9.19 3.44 21.15
C GLY A 327 -10.65 3.91 21.11
N ALA A 328 -10.88 5.22 21.07
CA ALA A 328 -12.23 5.79 20.96
C ALA A 328 -12.93 5.34 19.66
N VAL A 329 -12.22 5.35 18.52
CA VAL A 329 -12.76 4.86 17.25
C VAL A 329 -13.04 3.36 17.30
N CYS A 330 -12.17 2.54 17.89
CA CYS A 330 -12.41 1.11 18.06
C CYS A 330 -13.67 0.83 18.90
N VAL A 331 -13.86 1.55 20.00
CA VAL A 331 -15.08 1.45 20.83
C VAL A 331 -16.31 1.90 20.04
N ALA A 332 -16.21 3.00 19.28
CA ALA A 332 -17.31 3.47 18.44
C ALA A 332 -17.68 2.44 17.36
N VAL A 333 -16.71 1.84 16.68
CA VAL A 333 -16.95 0.77 15.69
C VAL A 333 -17.57 -0.47 16.33
N LEU A 334 -17.10 -0.88 17.51
CA LEU A 334 -17.69 -1.98 18.27
C LEU A 334 -19.14 -1.68 18.64
N ALA A 335 -19.41 -0.49 19.19
CA ALA A 335 -20.75 -0.06 19.58
C ALA A 335 -21.69 0.03 18.37
N LEU A 336 -21.28 0.70 17.29
CA LEU A 336 -22.02 0.78 16.05
C LEU A 336 -22.33 -0.60 15.48
N GLY A 337 -21.32 -1.49 15.48
CA GLY A 337 -21.48 -2.87 15.09
C GLY A 337 -22.57 -3.55 15.90
N LEU A 338 -22.41 -3.64 17.22
CA LEU A 338 -23.32 -4.39 18.10
C LEU A 338 -24.74 -3.80 18.13
N LEU A 339 -24.88 -2.48 18.03
CA LEU A 339 -26.17 -1.78 18.09
C LEU A 339 -26.89 -1.68 16.73
N ALA A 340 -26.25 -2.05 15.62
CA ALA A 340 -26.88 -1.91 14.31
C ALA A 340 -28.14 -2.81 14.21
N PRO A 341 -29.29 -2.30 13.73
CA PRO A 341 -30.54 -3.06 13.71
C PRO A 341 -30.55 -4.23 12.73
N ARG A 342 -29.61 -4.27 11.78
CA ARG A 342 -29.44 -5.33 10.79
C ARG A 342 -27.97 -5.73 10.65
N THR A 343 -27.73 -6.94 10.18
CA THR A 343 -26.40 -7.53 9.91
C THR A 343 -26.12 -7.71 8.44
#